data_AF-A0A848DSS9-F1
#
_entry.id   AF-A0A848DSS9-F1
#
_cell.length_a   1.000
_cell.length_b   1.000
_cell.length_c   1.000
_cell.angle_alpha   90.00
_cell.angle_beta   90.00
_cell.angle_gamma   90.00
#
_symmetry.space_group_name_H-M   'P 1'
#
loop_
_entity.id
_entity.type
_entity.pdbx_description
1 polymer ?
#
loop_
_entity_poly.entity_id
_entity_poly.type
_entity_poly.pdbx_seq_one_letter_code
_entity_poly.pdbx_strand_id
1 'polypeptide(L)'
;MQPLWPFADAAAAREWQASYRSGGQQPWHLDPGVTALSFVQGYLGFTGLDQVTSSYEGSGRALVGVGAALPDGRILTAAIVRLVRLGIGDDAPWEVVGTRDTTLSVDTPAYGSTARSPLPVGGTISGVDESLRVQVRRVGAEAPAGTACCVPAGGQNTRWSTTVPFTSPPGPVLTVVVATGGHVADVERFAVTGVRAG
;
A
#
# COMPACT_ATOMS: atom_id res chain seq x y z
N MET A 1 -1.79 -7.67 -14.02
CA MET A 1 -1.59 -7.10 -12.66
C MET A 1 -2.56 -5.94 -12.49
N GLN A 2 -3.02 -5.65 -11.29
CA GLN A 2 -3.99 -4.59 -11.01
C GLN A 2 -3.30 -3.41 -10.30
N PRO A 3 -3.12 -2.24 -10.93
CA PRO A 3 -2.54 -1.09 -10.24
C PRO A 3 -3.43 -0.68 -9.06
N LEU A 4 -2.83 -0.30 -7.93
CA LEU A 4 -3.56 0.14 -6.74
C LEU A 4 -3.62 1.66 -6.64
N TRP A 5 -2.53 2.32 -7.02
CA TRP A 5 -2.30 3.74 -6.85
C TRP A 5 -1.05 4.14 -7.65
N PRO A 6 -1.01 5.33 -8.27
CA PRO A 6 -1.97 6.43 -8.15
C PRO A 6 -3.16 6.37 -9.09
N PHE A 7 -3.11 5.53 -10.12
CA PHE A 7 -4.14 5.56 -11.14
C PHE A 7 -5.21 4.51 -10.88
N ALA A 8 -6.46 4.87 -11.16
CA ALA A 8 -7.59 3.94 -11.02
C ALA A 8 -7.51 2.78 -12.03
N ASP A 9 -6.93 3.04 -13.20
CA ASP A 9 -6.72 2.09 -14.28
C ASP A 9 -5.62 2.54 -15.26
N ALA A 10 -5.34 1.70 -16.26
CA ALA A 10 -4.33 1.96 -17.28
C ALA A 10 -4.72 3.05 -18.30
N ALA A 11 -5.98 3.47 -18.36
CA ALA A 11 -6.37 4.62 -19.20
C ALA A 11 -5.95 5.91 -18.50
N ALA A 12 -6.23 6.05 -17.20
CA ALA A 12 -5.80 7.20 -16.41
C ALA A 12 -4.28 7.39 -16.39
N ALA A 13 -3.50 6.31 -16.29
CA ALA A 13 -2.04 6.39 -16.40
C ALA A 13 -1.55 6.86 -17.77
N ARG A 14 -2.21 6.43 -18.86
CA ARG A 14 -1.90 6.86 -20.23
C ARG A 14 -2.25 8.32 -20.46
N GLU A 15 -3.38 8.78 -19.93
CA GLU A 15 -3.79 10.18 -19.97
C GLU A 15 -2.77 11.07 -19.25
N TRP A 16 -2.32 10.65 -18.07
CA TRP A 16 -1.24 11.34 -17.37
C TRP A 16 0.06 11.35 -18.17
N GLN A 17 0.47 10.22 -18.73
CA GLN A 17 1.71 10.14 -19.51
C GLN A 17 1.65 11.08 -20.73
N ALA A 18 0.50 11.17 -21.40
CA ALA A 18 0.29 12.10 -22.51
C ALA A 18 0.37 13.57 -22.07
N SER A 19 -0.21 13.93 -20.92
CA SER A 19 -0.14 15.29 -20.38
C SER A 19 1.26 15.64 -19.85
N TYR A 20 1.98 14.67 -19.30
CA TYR A 20 3.36 14.83 -18.87
C TYR A 20 4.28 15.18 -20.04
N ARG A 21 4.13 14.50 -21.18
CA ARG A 21 4.92 14.79 -22.40
C ARG A 21 4.70 16.20 -22.95
N SER A 22 3.54 16.80 -22.72
CA SER A 22 3.22 18.14 -23.22
C SER A 22 3.54 19.27 -22.24
N GLY A 23 3.59 18.99 -20.93
CA GLY A 23 3.74 20.05 -19.91
C GLY A 23 4.53 19.70 -18.64
N GLY A 24 5.04 18.47 -18.48
CA GLY A 24 5.93 18.07 -17.39
C GLY A 24 5.30 18.02 -15.99
N GLN A 25 3.97 17.93 -15.89
CA GLN A 25 3.28 18.02 -14.60
C GLN A 25 3.43 16.75 -13.75
N GLN A 26 3.57 16.91 -12.43
CA GLN A 26 3.70 15.81 -11.46
C GLN A 26 4.87 14.85 -11.79
N PRO A 27 6.12 15.33 -11.93
CA PRO A 27 7.26 14.49 -12.31
C PRO A 27 7.56 13.37 -11.29
N TRP A 28 7.00 13.46 -10.09
CA TRP A 28 7.16 12.45 -9.03
C TRP A 28 6.68 11.05 -9.44
N HIS A 29 5.74 10.92 -10.39
CA HIS A 29 5.31 9.61 -10.92
C HIS A 29 6.43 8.86 -11.63
N LEU A 30 7.53 9.52 -11.99
CA LEU A 30 8.70 8.88 -12.63
C LEU A 30 9.75 8.41 -11.61
N ASP A 31 9.64 8.82 -10.36
CA ASP A 31 10.53 8.40 -9.28
C ASP A 31 9.82 7.35 -8.39
N PRO A 32 10.35 6.12 -8.28
CA PRO A 32 9.70 5.07 -7.52
C PRO A 32 9.70 5.35 -6.01
N GLY A 33 10.73 6.06 -5.50
CA GLY A 33 10.86 6.44 -4.11
C GLY A 33 9.83 7.50 -3.71
N VAL A 34 9.73 8.57 -4.50
CA VAL A 34 8.75 9.64 -4.26
C VAL A 34 7.31 9.11 -4.44
N THR A 35 7.09 8.23 -5.41
CA THR A 35 5.80 7.54 -5.59
C THR A 35 5.44 6.70 -4.36
N ALA A 36 6.38 5.92 -3.81
CA ALA A 36 6.14 5.11 -2.62
C ALA A 36 5.86 5.97 -1.37
N LEU A 37 6.59 7.06 -1.15
CA LEU A 37 6.34 8.00 -0.05
C LEU A 37 4.97 8.69 -0.19
N SER A 38 4.62 9.10 -1.41
CA SER A 38 3.33 9.74 -1.69
C SER A 38 2.16 8.78 -1.45
N PHE A 39 2.32 7.51 -1.81
CA PHE A 39 1.35 6.45 -1.49
C PHE A 39 1.16 6.30 0.02
N VAL A 40 2.25 6.23 0.79
CA VAL A 40 2.17 5.98 2.23
C VAL A 40 1.63 7.19 3.00
N GLN A 41 2.14 8.38 2.74
CA GLN A 41 1.75 9.58 3.49
C GLN A 41 0.41 10.14 3.00
N GLY A 42 0.24 10.26 1.68
CA GLY A 42 -0.94 10.88 1.08
C GLY A 42 -2.13 9.93 0.99
N TYR A 43 -1.91 8.71 0.49
CA TYR A 43 -3.02 7.79 0.24
C TYR A 43 -3.37 6.90 1.43
N LEU A 44 -2.37 6.35 2.15
CA LEU A 44 -2.61 5.56 3.36
C LEU A 44 -2.78 6.43 4.62
N GLY A 45 -2.26 7.66 4.62
CA GLY A 45 -2.32 8.58 5.76
C GLY A 45 -1.25 8.30 6.83
N PHE A 46 -0.20 7.53 6.52
CA PHE A 46 0.87 7.19 7.46
C PHE A 46 1.96 8.28 7.41
N THR A 47 1.65 9.46 7.94
CA THR A 47 2.49 10.66 7.81
C THR A 47 3.84 10.55 8.51
N GLY A 48 3.97 9.67 9.51
CA GLY A 48 5.25 9.39 10.18
C GLY A 48 6.24 8.56 9.35
N LEU A 49 5.83 7.99 8.21
CA LEU A 49 6.70 7.23 7.32
C LEU A 49 7.20 8.13 6.19
N ASP A 50 8.33 8.80 6.44
CA ASP A 50 8.85 9.89 5.62
C ASP A 50 10.18 9.58 4.91
N GLN A 51 10.72 8.37 5.08
CA GLN A 51 12.01 7.99 4.49
C GLN A 51 11.92 6.80 3.55
N VAL A 52 12.67 6.89 2.45
CA VAL A 52 13.06 5.73 1.65
C VAL A 52 14.24 5.06 2.34
N THR A 53 14.05 3.82 2.78
CA THR A 53 15.07 3.04 3.52
C THR A 53 15.87 2.10 2.63
N SER A 54 15.32 1.75 1.46
CA SER A 54 16.00 0.98 0.43
C SER A 54 15.31 1.20 -0.92
N SER A 55 16.06 1.06 -2.01
CA SER A 55 15.50 1.12 -3.36
C SER A 55 16.23 0.13 -4.26
N TYR A 56 15.46 -0.70 -4.97
CA TYR A 56 15.96 -1.59 -5.99
C TYR A 56 15.06 -1.49 -7.21
N GLU A 57 15.61 -1.09 -8.34
CA GLU A 57 14.91 -0.97 -9.63
C GLU A 57 15.50 -1.96 -10.63
N GLY A 58 14.63 -2.62 -11.40
CA GLY A 58 15.05 -3.49 -12.50
C GLY A 58 13.88 -3.99 -13.33
N SER A 59 14.06 -4.06 -14.65
CA SER A 59 13.10 -4.63 -15.62
C SER A 59 11.67 -4.09 -15.46
N GLY A 60 11.52 -2.77 -15.32
CA GLY A 60 10.22 -2.09 -15.17
C GLY A 60 9.52 -2.36 -13.82
N ARG A 61 10.26 -2.83 -12.82
CA ARG A 61 9.78 -3.06 -11.46
C ARG A 61 10.68 -2.34 -10.47
N ALA A 62 10.11 -1.94 -9.33
CA ALA A 62 10.87 -1.42 -8.21
C ALA A 62 10.40 -2.04 -6.89
N LEU A 63 11.35 -2.19 -5.96
CA LEU A 63 11.14 -2.52 -4.56
C LEU A 63 11.67 -1.36 -3.74
N VAL A 64 10.77 -0.67 -3.03
CA VAL A 64 11.13 0.51 -2.25
C VAL A 64 10.78 0.26 -0.80
N GLY A 65 11.81 0.19 0.05
CA GLY A 65 11.63 0.23 1.50
C GLY A 65 11.20 1.61 1.94
N VAL A 66 10.14 1.68 2.73
CA VAL A 66 9.60 2.91 3.32
C VAL A 66 9.55 2.79 4.83
N GLY A 67 9.81 3.89 5.51
CA GLY A 67 10.12 3.84 6.93
C GLY A 67 10.28 5.21 7.55
N ALA A 68 10.88 5.22 8.73
CA ALA A 68 11.11 6.42 9.53
C ALA A 68 12.43 6.31 10.31
N ALA A 69 13.03 7.46 10.61
CA ALA A 69 14.08 7.53 11.61
C ALA A 69 13.46 7.40 13.01
N LEU A 70 14.05 6.53 13.84
CA LEU A 70 13.66 6.36 15.23
C LEU A 70 14.42 7.33 16.13
N PRO A 71 13.91 7.65 17.33
CA PRO A 71 14.58 8.55 18.28
C PRO A 71 15.99 8.09 18.71
N ASP A 72 16.27 6.79 18.62
CA ASP A 72 17.56 6.18 18.91
C ASP A 72 18.57 6.28 17.74
N GLY A 73 18.20 6.96 16.66
CA GLY A 73 19.02 7.16 15.45
C GLY A 73 19.00 5.97 14.48
N ARG A 74 18.30 4.87 14.79
CA ARG A 74 18.13 3.76 13.84
C ARG A 74 17.07 4.09 12.80
N ILE A 75 17.16 3.44 11.64
CA ILE A 75 16.13 3.52 10.60
C ILE A 75 15.22 2.29 10.71
N LEU A 76 13.94 2.53 10.94
CA LEU A 76 12.90 1.52 10.85
C LEU A 76 12.45 1.40 9.39
N THR A 77 12.42 0.19 8.84
CA THR A 77 11.65 -0.09 7.60
C THR A 77 10.30 -0.67 7.97
N ALA A 78 9.22 0.02 7.60
CA ALA A 78 7.86 -0.38 7.91
C ALA A 78 7.28 -1.36 6.86
N ALA A 79 7.62 -1.16 5.58
CA ALA A 79 7.29 -2.11 4.53
C ALA A 79 8.23 -1.96 3.33
N ILE A 80 8.22 -2.96 2.45
CA ILE A 80 8.82 -2.86 1.11
C ILE A 80 7.67 -2.76 0.10
N VAL A 81 7.45 -1.57 -0.45
CA VAL A 81 6.45 -1.31 -1.48
C VAL A 81 6.92 -1.88 -2.81
N ARG A 82 6.05 -2.62 -3.50
CA ARG A 82 6.27 -3.11 -4.86
C ARG A 82 5.66 -2.13 -5.84
N LEU A 83 6.47 -1.68 -6.79
CA LEU A 83 6.02 -0.84 -7.89
C LEU A 83 6.30 -1.47 -9.25
N VAL A 84 5.48 -1.12 -10.24
CA VAL A 84 5.69 -1.48 -11.64
C VAL A 84 5.52 -0.24 -12.52
N ARG A 85 6.22 -0.17 -13.64
CA ARG A 85 5.93 0.83 -14.67
C ARG A 85 4.66 0.46 -15.42
N LEU A 86 3.74 1.40 -15.56
CA LEU A 86 2.51 1.20 -16.32
C LEU A 86 2.52 2.06 -17.58
N GLY A 87 2.94 1.45 -18.70
CA GLY A 87 3.05 2.13 -19.97
C GLY A 87 4.26 1.63 -20.76
N ILE A 88 4.62 2.40 -21.79
CA ILE A 88 5.78 2.15 -22.65
C ILE A 88 6.63 3.42 -22.67
N GLY A 89 7.95 3.26 -22.71
CA GLY A 89 8.92 4.36 -22.73
C GLY A 89 9.43 4.74 -21.34
N ASP A 90 10.43 5.60 -21.31
CA ASP A 90 11.13 6.01 -20.08
C ASP A 90 10.25 6.85 -19.14
N ASP A 91 9.20 7.45 -19.70
CA ASP A 91 8.21 8.26 -19.01
C ASP A 91 6.97 7.45 -18.59
N ALA A 92 7.04 6.11 -18.65
CA ALA A 92 6.00 5.27 -18.06
C ALA A 92 5.99 5.47 -16.53
N PRO A 93 4.85 5.86 -15.93
CA PRO A 93 4.76 6.14 -14.49
C PRO A 93 4.86 4.88 -13.64
N TRP A 94 5.28 5.06 -12.39
CA TRP A 94 5.27 4.03 -11.37
C TRP A 94 3.90 3.86 -10.73
N GLU A 95 3.53 2.61 -10.49
CA GLU A 95 2.30 2.19 -9.86
C GLU A 95 2.58 1.24 -8.72
N VAL A 96 1.96 1.48 -7.57
CA VAL A 96 1.96 0.56 -6.46
C VAL A 96 1.08 -0.65 -6.78
N VAL A 97 1.63 -1.85 -6.55
CA VAL A 97 0.94 -3.14 -6.79
C VAL A 97 0.87 -4.03 -5.54
N GLY A 98 1.30 -3.52 -4.38
CA GLY A 98 1.30 -4.27 -3.12
C GLY A 98 2.58 -4.07 -2.32
N THR A 99 2.75 -4.86 -1.26
CA THR A 99 3.97 -4.91 -0.45
C THR A 99 4.62 -6.29 -0.49
N ARG A 100 5.95 -6.32 -0.42
CA ARG A 100 6.70 -7.55 -0.12
C ARG A 100 6.69 -7.75 1.39
N ASP A 101 5.83 -8.67 1.80
CA ASP A 101 5.54 -8.94 3.19
C ASP A 101 6.64 -9.80 3.83
N THR A 102 6.94 -9.52 5.10
CA THR A 102 7.94 -10.25 5.89
C THR A 102 7.38 -10.59 7.27
N THR A 103 7.39 -9.63 8.20
CA THR A 103 6.91 -9.83 9.58
C THR A 103 5.41 -9.62 9.73
N LEU A 104 4.78 -8.92 8.80
CA LEU A 104 3.33 -8.75 8.70
C LEU A 104 2.95 -9.01 7.25
N SER A 105 1.94 -9.84 7.03
CA SER A 105 1.44 -10.16 5.70
C SER A 105 -0.08 -10.02 5.63
N VAL A 106 -0.57 -9.80 4.42
CA VAL A 106 -1.99 -9.91 4.07
C VAL A 106 -2.13 -10.83 2.85
N ASP A 107 -2.66 -12.04 3.07
CA ASP A 107 -2.87 -13.06 2.03
C ASP A 107 -4.33 -13.30 1.69
N THR A 108 -5.22 -12.81 2.55
CA THR A 108 -6.66 -12.88 2.40
C THR A 108 -7.18 -11.44 2.47
N PRO A 109 -7.92 -10.96 1.46
CA PRO A 109 -8.25 -11.62 0.19
C PRO A 109 -7.03 -11.77 -0.74
N ALA A 110 -7.12 -12.70 -1.69
CA ALA A 110 -6.09 -12.86 -2.71
C ALA A 110 -6.01 -11.64 -3.63
N TYR A 111 -4.81 -11.30 -4.07
CA TYR A 111 -4.59 -10.15 -4.95
C TYR A 111 -5.40 -10.25 -6.25
N GLY A 112 -6.14 -9.19 -6.55
CA GLY A 112 -7.00 -9.06 -7.72
C GLY A 112 -8.34 -9.77 -7.61
N SER A 113 -8.67 -10.38 -6.46
CA SER A 113 -9.97 -11.03 -6.27
C SER A 113 -11.12 -10.02 -6.18
N THR A 114 -12.33 -10.52 -6.37
CA THR A 114 -13.55 -9.75 -6.10
C THR A 114 -13.79 -9.64 -4.60
N ALA A 115 -14.05 -8.44 -4.10
CA ALA A 115 -14.35 -8.13 -2.71
C ALA A 115 -15.84 -7.80 -2.56
N ARG A 116 -16.49 -8.46 -1.60
CA ARG A 116 -17.86 -8.17 -1.17
C ARG A 116 -17.84 -7.75 0.29
N SER A 117 -18.78 -6.90 0.68
CA SER A 117 -18.93 -6.46 2.06
C SER A 117 -19.82 -7.43 2.84
N PRO A 118 -19.44 -7.84 4.07
CA PRO A 118 -18.16 -7.57 4.73
C PRO A 118 -17.00 -8.37 4.12
N LEU A 119 -15.82 -7.74 4.03
CA LEU A 119 -14.63 -8.34 3.42
C LEU A 119 -13.85 -9.15 4.46
N PRO A 120 -13.67 -10.48 4.29
CA PRO A 120 -12.71 -11.23 5.11
C PRO A 120 -11.29 -10.78 4.78
N VAL A 121 -10.52 -10.44 5.82
CA VAL A 121 -9.12 -10.03 5.70
C VAL A 121 -8.27 -10.84 6.68
N GLY A 122 -7.09 -11.26 6.26
CA GLY A 122 -6.18 -12.04 7.11
C GLY A 122 -4.81 -12.25 6.50
N GLY A 123 -3.93 -12.79 7.33
CA GLY A 123 -2.55 -13.07 6.97
C GLY A 123 -1.77 -13.67 8.12
N THR A 124 -0.48 -13.38 8.18
CA THR A 124 0.40 -13.81 9.27
C THR A 124 1.13 -12.62 9.88
N ILE A 125 1.55 -12.79 11.12
CA ILE A 125 2.36 -11.82 11.84
C ILE A 125 3.44 -12.52 12.67
N SER A 126 4.61 -11.90 12.78
CA SER A 126 5.64 -12.20 13.75
C SER A 126 5.93 -10.95 14.55
N GLY A 127 5.64 -10.95 15.85
CA GLY A 127 5.72 -9.78 16.73
C GLY A 127 5.20 -10.06 18.13
N VAL A 128 5.29 -9.09 19.03
CA VAL A 128 4.83 -9.22 20.42
C VAL A 128 3.61 -8.32 20.64
N ASP A 129 2.49 -8.92 21.05
CA ASP A 129 1.24 -8.25 21.45
C ASP A 129 0.86 -7.03 20.57
N GLU A 130 0.64 -7.31 19.30
CA GLU A 130 0.35 -6.33 18.27
C GLU A 130 -1.15 -6.04 18.18
N SER A 131 -1.49 -4.77 17.99
CA SER A 131 -2.85 -4.34 17.71
C SER A 131 -2.96 -3.99 16.23
N LEU A 132 -3.59 -4.86 15.44
CA LEU A 132 -3.72 -4.63 14.00
C LEU A 132 -4.90 -3.70 13.69
N ARG A 133 -4.66 -2.75 12.80
CA ARG A 133 -5.68 -1.88 12.19
C ARG A 133 -5.75 -2.19 10.70
N VAL A 134 -6.95 -2.44 10.21
CA VAL A 134 -7.22 -2.73 8.80
C VAL A 134 -8.05 -1.59 8.20
N GLN A 135 -7.68 -1.13 7.02
CA GLN A 135 -8.45 -0.18 6.24
C GLN A 135 -8.68 -0.70 4.82
N VAL A 136 -9.84 -0.40 4.26
CA VAL A 136 -10.14 -0.57 2.84
C VAL A 136 -10.20 0.83 2.24
N ARG A 137 -9.34 1.13 1.26
CA ARG A 137 -9.23 2.44 0.61
C ARG A 137 -9.55 2.34 -0.87
N ARG A 138 -9.94 3.47 -1.46
CA ARG A 138 -10.23 3.62 -2.89
C ARG A 138 -9.56 4.89 -3.39
N VAL A 139 -8.96 4.84 -4.57
CA VAL A 139 -8.40 6.03 -5.24
C VAL A 139 -9.49 7.09 -5.40
N GLY A 140 -9.15 8.34 -5.08
CA GLY A 140 -10.05 9.50 -5.16
C GLY A 140 -11.04 9.64 -4.01
N ALA A 141 -10.96 8.82 -2.95
CA ALA A 141 -11.69 9.02 -1.70
C ALA A 141 -10.75 9.51 -0.60
N GLU A 142 -11.14 10.56 0.14
CA GLU A 142 -10.34 11.09 1.25
C GLU A 142 -10.33 10.14 2.46
N ALA A 143 -11.48 9.54 2.78
CA ALA A 143 -11.64 8.62 3.88
C ALA A 143 -11.62 7.14 3.43
N PRO A 144 -11.18 6.20 4.29
CA PRO A 144 -11.35 4.78 4.04
C PRO A 144 -12.81 4.40 3.77
N ALA A 145 -13.02 3.50 2.82
CA ALA A 145 -14.32 2.89 2.53
C ALA A 145 -14.81 1.97 3.65
N GLY A 146 -13.90 1.48 4.49
CA GLY A 146 -14.18 0.64 5.65
C GLY A 146 -12.95 0.48 6.53
N THR A 147 -13.16 0.22 7.82
CA THR A 147 -12.09 -0.01 8.78
C THR A 147 -12.48 -1.09 9.78
N ALA A 148 -11.50 -1.91 10.19
CA ALA A 148 -11.59 -2.74 11.38
C ALA A 148 -10.38 -2.44 12.25
N CYS A 149 -10.56 -2.38 13.55
CA CYS A 149 -9.47 -2.04 14.46
C CYS A 149 -9.26 -3.13 15.48
N CYS A 150 -8.09 -2.98 16.11
CA CYS A 150 -7.83 -3.50 17.42
C CYS A 150 -7.86 -5.03 17.43
N VAL A 151 -7.46 -5.63 16.30
CA VAL A 151 -7.41 -7.07 16.14
C VAL A 151 -6.15 -7.55 16.86
N PRO A 152 -6.29 -8.34 17.93
CA PRO A 152 -5.15 -8.82 18.69
C PRO A 152 -4.36 -9.80 17.84
N ALA A 153 -3.05 -9.62 17.83
CA ALA A 153 -2.12 -10.44 17.05
C ALA A 153 -0.78 -10.57 17.78
N GLY A 154 -0.04 -11.64 17.55
CA GLY A 154 1.26 -11.82 18.20
C GLY A 154 1.75 -13.26 18.17
N GLY A 155 3.02 -13.46 18.50
CA GLY A 155 3.71 -14.73 18.38
C GLY A 155 4.56 -14.80 17.11
N GLN A 156 4.95 -16.01 16.72
CA GLN A 156 5.83 -16.24 15.58
C GLN A 156 5.04 -16.87 14.43
N ASN A 157 4.95 -16.17 13.29
CA ASN A 157 4.16 -16.58 12.12
C ASN A 157 2.71 -16.95 12.46
N THR A 158 2.12 -16.29 13.45
CA THR A 158 0.75 -16.54 13.90
C THR A 158 -0.25 -16.01 12.88
N ARG A 159 -1.33 -16.76 12.64
CA ARG A 159 -2.44 -16.31 11.80
C ARG A 159 -3.22 -15.20 12.51
N TRP A 160 -3.61 -14.19 11.75
CA TRP A 160 -4.59 -13.19 12.18
C TRP A 160 -5.68 -13.09 11.12
N SER A 161 -6.89 -12.75 11.55
CA SER A 161 -8.01 -12.50 10.64
C SER A 161 -9.05 -11.58 11.26
N THR A 162 -9.81 -10.91 10.41
CA THR A 162 -10.95 -10.07 10.77
C THR A 162 -11.90 -9.92 9.58
N THR A 163 -13.04 -9.28 9.78
CA THR A 163 -13.95 -8.87 8.72
C THR A 163 -14.09 -7.35 8.70
N VAL A 164 -14.01 -6.76 7.52
CA VAL A 164 -14.12 -5.31 7.33
C VAL A 164 -15.42 -5.00 6.59
N PRO A 165 -16.43 -4.43 7.26
CA PRO A 165 -17.54 -3.81 6.56
C PRO A 165 -17.00 -2.61 5.76
N PHE A 166 -17.34 -2.53 4.47
CA PHE A 166 -16.97 -1.41 3.62
C PHE A 166 -18.12 -0.99 2.70
N THR A 167 -18.04 0.25 2.19
CA THR A 167 -18.96 0.79 1.18
C THR A 167 -18.19 1.25 -0.05
N SER A 168 -18.49 0.68 -1.21
CA SER A 168 -17.97 1.11 -2.51
C SER A 168 -18.95 0.72 -3.61
N PRO A 169 -19.10 1.51 -4.69
CA PRO A 169 -19.73 1.00 -5.90
C PRO A 169 -18.93 -0.20 -6.45
N PRO A 170 -19.57 -1.13 -7.19
CA PRO A 170 -18.88 -2.22 -7.89
C PRO A 170 -17.96 -1.70 -9.00
N GLY A 171 -16.84 -2.39 -9.24
CA GLY A 171 -15.89 -2.12 -10.34
C GLY A 171 -14.52 -1.56 -9.92
N PRO A 172 -14.43 -0.51 -9.07
CA PRO A 172 -13.17 0.08 -8.67
C PRO A 172 -12.20 -0.88 -8.01
N VAL A 173 -10.92 -0.54 -8.13
CA VAL A 173 -9.85 -1.14 -7.31
C VAL A 173 -9.98 -0.63 -5.88
N LEU A 174 -9.87 -1.54 -4.92
CA LEU A 174 -9.72 -1.23 -3.50
C LEU A 174 -8.35 -1.69 -3.02
N THR A 175 -7.74 -0.88 -2.17
CA THR A 175 -6.52 -1.23 -1.43
C THR A 175 -6.91 -1.69 -0.04
N VAL A 176 -6.59 -2.93 0.30
CA VAL A 176 -6.67 -3.43 1.68
C VAL A 176 -5.32 -3.22 2.31
N VAL A 177 -5.26 -2.46 3.40
CA VAL A 177 -4.06 -2.22 4.19
C VAL A 177 -4.26 -2.73 5.60
N VAL A 178 -3.27 -3.45 6.12
CA VAL A 178 -3.13 -3.75 7.55
C VAL A 178 -1.89 -3.05 8.08
N ALA A 179 -1.98 -2.46 9.27
CA ALA A 179 -0.86 -1.82 9.94
C ALA A 179 -0.87 -2.13 11.44
N THR A 180 0.33 -2.06 12.03
CA THR A 180 0.53 -2.11 13.48
C THR A 180 1.68 -1.21 13.90
N GLY A 181 1.72 -0.87 15.18
CA GLY A 181 2.64 0.11 15.77
C GLY A 181 2.09 0.64 17.10
N GLY A 182 2.70 1.73 17.58
CA GLY A 182 2.35 2.41 18.81
C GLY A 182 3.36 2.22 19.95
N HIS A 183 4.45 1.48 19.73
CA HIS A 183 5.53 1.31 20.72
C HIS A 183 6.65 2.32 20.47
N VAL A 184 7.18 2.34 19.24
CA VAL A 184 8.31 3.19 18.82
C VAL A 184 7.93 4.14 17.70
N ALA A 185 6.89 3.84 16.93
CA ALA A 185 6.34 4.69 15.88
C ALA A 185 4.83 4.43 15.72
N ASP A 186 4.08 5.40 15.20
CA ASP A 186 2.63 5.23 14.96
C ASP A 186 2.33 4.05 14.01
N VAL A 187 3.20 3.84 13.03
CA VAL A 187 3.20 2.68 12.13
C VAL A 187 4.59 2.07 12.14
N GLU A 188 4.69 0.85 12.64
CA GLU A 188 5.93 0.08 12.70
C GLU A 188 6.04 -0.94 11.59
N ARG A 189 4.90 -1.52 11.19
CA ARG A 189 4.77 -2.43 10.06
C ARG A 189 3.44 -2.22 9.36
N PHE A 190 3.44 -2.37 8.04
CA PHE A 190 2.20 -2.47 7.27
C PHE A 190 2.36 -3.43 6.08
N ALA A 191 1.22 -3.94 5.62
CA ALA A 191 1.13 -4.74 4.41
C ALA A 191 -0.12 -4.35 3.61
N VAL A 192 -0.04 -4.43 2.28
CA VAL A 192 -1.15 -4.06 1.40
C VAL A 192 -1.38 -5.09 0.29
N THR A 193 -2.65 -5.31 -0.03
CA THR A 193 -3.11 -6.06 -1.19
C THR A 193 -4.20 -5.30 -1.94
N GLY A 194 -4.46 -5.71 -3.17
CA GLY A 194 -5.45 -5.11 -4.06
C GLY A 194 -6.59 -6.05 -4.35
N VAL A 195 -7.81 -5.52 -4.41
CA VAL A 195 -9.02 -6.26 -4.80
C VAL A 195 -9.92 -5.41 -5.69
N ARG A 196 -10.95 -6.00 -6.29
CA ARG A 196 -12.00 -5.27 -7.04
C ARG A 196 -13.30 -5.29 -6.27
N ALA A 197 -13.96 -4.14 -6.12
CA ALA A 197 -15.30 -4.09 -5.56
C ALA A 197 -16.28 -4.89 -6.45
N GLY A 198 -17.05 -5.81 -5.85
CA GLY A 198 -18.01 -6.67 -6.55
C GLY A 198 -19.46 -6.46 -6.18
#